data_AF-A0A1Q6R819-F1
#
_entry.id   AF-A0A1Q6R819-F1
#
_cell.length_a   1.000
_cell.length_b   1.000
_cell.length_c   1.000
_cell.angle_alpha   90.00
_cell.angle_beta   90.00
_cell.angle_gamma   90.00
#
_symmetry.space_group_name_H-M   'P 1'
#
loop_
_entity.id
_entity.type
_entity.pdbx_description
1 polymer ?
#
loop_
_entity_poly.entity_id
_entity_poly.type
_entity_poly.pdbx_seq_one_letter_code
_entity_poly.pdbx_strand_id
1 'polypeptide(L)'
;MSYTTLDSIQWGGTPLIGVSFAYEGQRSGSSMQYRIRVTIDPLTGASYFGYPIYLSVYVDGGGVTGGYTMKAASPNRWSEAINYDSGWVTVTDPGGYVPLTIRLYSGSGSTRDDSYSYVLP
;
A
#
# COMPACT_ATOMS: atom_id res chain seq x y z
N MET A 1 4.29 -10.96 16.76
CA MET A 1 3.74 -9.72 16.18
C MET A 1 3.36 -10.04 14.75
N SER A 2 2.07 -10.01 14.45
CA SER A 2 1.51 -10.49 13.17
C SER A 2 0.65 -9.40 12.57
N TYR A 3 0.91 -9.10 11.30
CA TYR A 3 0.05 -8.24 10.49
C TYR A 3 -1.35 -8.85 10.35
N THR A 4 -2.37 -8.00 10.46
CA THR A 4 -3.76 -8.31 10.08
C THR A 4 -3.95 -7.92 8.63
N THR A 5 -4.32 -8.88 7.80
CA THR A 5 -4.65 -8.64 6.39
C THR A 5 -5.92 -7.80 6.27
N LEU A 6 -5.86 -6.75 5.44
CA LEU A 6 -7.00 -5.93 5.07
C LEU A 6 -7.66 -6.47 3.80
N ASP A 7 -6.85 -6.71 2.77
CA ASP A 7 -7.34 -7.11 1.45
C ASP A 7 -6.20 -7.68 0.58
N SER A 8 -6.58 -8.41 -0.46
CA SER A 8 -5.72 -8.89 -1.53
C SER A 8 -6.43 -8.75 -2.88
N ILE A 9 -5.84 -7.95 -3.76
CA ILE A 9 -6.46 -7.50 -5.01
C ILE A 9 -5.62 -7.89 -6.24
N GLN A 10 -6.24 -7.78 -7.41
CA GLN A 10 -5.55 -7.76 -8.70
C GLN A 10 -5.59 -6.33 -9.25
N TRP A 11 -4.46 -5.65 -9.20
CA TRP A 11 -4.34 -4.25 -9.55
C TRP A 11 -3.93 -4.03 -11.01
N GLY A 12 -4.57 -3.07 -11.67
CA GLY A 12 -4.31 -2.68 -13.05
C GLY A 12 -5.06 -3.50 -14.09
N GLY A 13 -4.51 -3.55 -15.31
CA GLY A 13 -5.12 -4.23 -16.47
C GLY A 13 -4.24 -5.37 -16.99
N THR A 14 -3.56 -5.17 -18.12
CA THR A 14 -2.60 -6.16 -18.65
C THR A 14 -1.16 -5.74 -18.33
N PRO A 15 -0.40 -6.51 -17.54
CA PRO A 15 -0.83 -7.64 -16.73
C PRO A 15 -1.49 -7.18 -15.44
N LEU A 16 -2.34 -8.05 -14.88
CA LEU A 16 -2.88 -7.89 -13.53
C LEU A 16 -1.74 -8.15 -12.54
N ILE A 17 -1.66 -7.31 -11.51
CA ILE A 17 -0.60 -7.38 -10.52
C ILE A 17 -1.23 -7.69 -9.17
N GLY A 18 -0.83 -8.80 -8.55
CA GLY A 18 -1.26 -9.13 -7.20
C GLY A 18 -0.72 -8.10 -6.20
N VAL A 19 -1.61 -7.57 -5.35
CA VAL A 19 -1.23 -6.65 -4.27
C VAL A 19 -2.02 -6.99 -3.02
N SER A 20 -1.34 -7.03 -1.87
CA SER A 20 -1.97 -7.22 -0.58
C SER A 20 -1.71 -6.04 0.35
N PHE A 21 -2.71 -5.69 1.15
CA PHE A 21 -2.65 -4.66 2.17
C PHE A 21 -2.83 -5.28 3.54
N ALA A 22 -2.05 -4.83 4.51
CA ALA A 22 -2.14 -5.29 5.88
C ALA A 22 -1.74 -4.19 6.85
N TYR A 23 -2.11 -4.35 8.12
CA TYR A 23 -1.67 -3.45 9.18
C TYR A 23 -1.30 -4.22 10.45
N GLU A 24 -0.48 -3.59 11.27
CA GLU A 24 -0.27 -3.94 12.66
C GLU A 24 -0.71 -2.76 13.52
N GLY A 25 -1.40 -3.01 14.63
CA GLY A 25 -1.90 -1.98 15.53
C GLY A 25 -1.50 -2.25 16.97
N GLN A 26 -1.12 -1.21 17.71
CA GLN A 26 -0.87 -1.30 19.14
C GLN A 26 -1.28 -0.03 19.88
N ARG A 27 -1.81 -0.19 21.09
CA ARG A 27 -2.19 0.95 21.93
C ARG A 27 -0.96 1.54 22.62
N SER A 28 -0.85 2.87 22.65
CA SER A 28 0.21 3.59 23.33
C SER A 28 -0.39 4.76 24.14
N GLY A 29 -0.71 4.50 25.41
CA GLY A 29 -1.44 5.46 26.25
C GLY A 29 -2.85 5.73 25.70
N SER A 30 -3.20 7.01 25.52
CA SER A 30 -4.46 7.42 24.86
C SER A 30 -4.41 7.34 23.34
N SER A 31 -3.21 7.18 22.76
CA SER A 31 -2.99 7.10 21.33
C SER A 31 -3.03 5.65 20.83
N MET A 32 -3.18 5.51 19.51
CA MET A 32 -3.03 4.25 18.80
C MET A 32 -1.87 4.37 17.82
N GLN A 33 -1.09 3.31 17.67
CA GLN A 33 -0.02 3.23 16.68
C GLN A 33 -0.36 2.18 15.66
N TYR A 34 -0.17 2.53 14.38
CA TYR A 34 -0.36 1.62 13.27
C TYR A 34 0.89 1.52 12.43
N ARG A 35 1.14 0.35 11.88
CA ARG A 35 2.16 0.11 10.86
C ARG A 35 1.48 -0.53 9.67
N ILE A 36 1.58 0.11 8.51
CA ILE A 36 0.92 -0.32 7.28
C ILE A 36 1.92 -1.05 6.41
N ARG A 37 1.52 -2.21 5.90
CA ARG A 37 2.30 -3.00 4.96
C ARG A 37 1.56 -3.14 3.64
N VAL A 38 2.29 -2.90 2.56
CA VAL A 38 1.83 -3.14 1.20
C VAL A 38 2.82 -4.07 0.52
N THR A 39 2.32 -5.15 -0.05
CA THR A 39 3.15 -6.14 -0.76
C THR A 39 2.65 -6.26 -2.19
N ILE A 40 3.54 -6.06 -3.15
CA ILE A 40 3.29 -6.37 -4.56
C ILE A 40 3.89 -7.73 -4.85
N ASP A 41 3.06 -8.65 -5.34
CA ASP A 41 3.46 -10.01 -5.67
C ASP A 41 4.48 -10.04 -6.82
N PRO A 42 5.37 -11.04 -6.87
CA PRO A 42 6.20 -11.30 -8.03
C PRO A 42 5.37 -11.37 -9.31
N LEU A 43 5.84 -10.74 -10.37
CA LEU A 43 5.20 -10.84 -11.67
C LEU A 43 5.96 -11.83 -12.56
N THR A 44 5.58 -13.10 -12.46
CA THR A 44 6.13 -14.19 -13.27
C THR A 44 5.27 -14.41 -14.52
N GLY A 45 5.89 -14.68 -15.66
CA GLY A 45 5.20 -15.09 -16.90
C GLY A 45 4.56 -13.98 -17.75
N ALA A 46 4.14 -12.83 -17.18
CA ALA A 46 3.49 -11.76 -17.94
C ALA A 46 4.40 -10.56 -18.24
N SER A 47 4.29 -9.98 -19.44
CA SER A 47 5.04 -8.77 -19.83
C SER A 47 4.44 -7.53 -19.17
N TYR A 48 5.27 -6.75 -18.48
CA TYR A 48 4.89 -5.46 -17.92
C TYR A 48 5.54 -4.34 -18.73
N PHE A 49 4.73 -3.39 -19.22
CA PHE A 49 5.13 -2.33 -20.17
C PHE A 49 6.16 -1.33 -19.63
N GLY A 50 6.52 -1.45 -18.35
CA GLY A 50 7.65 -0.74 -17.78
C GLY A 50 7.32 0.55 -17.05
N TYR A 51 6.04 0.84 -16.80
CA TYR A 51 5.63 2.00 -16.03
C TYR A 51 6.08 1.90 -14.55
N PRO A 52 6.34 3.02 -13.87
CA PRO A 52 6.59 2.97 -12.43
C PRO A 52 5.31 2.58 -11.67
N ILE A 53 5.48 2.03 -10.47
CA ILE A 53 4.40 1.82 -9.50
C ILE A 53 4.70 2.67 -8.28
N TYR A 54 3.78 3.56 -7.98
CA TYR A 54 3.83 4.47 -6.86
C TYR A 54 2.78 4.12 -5.81
N LEU A 55 3.11 4.40 -4.57
CA LEU A 55 2.27 4.22 -3.40
C LEU A 55 2.09 5.55 -2.67
N SER A 56 0.87 5.82 -2.19
CA SER A 56 0.61 6.84 -1.19
C SER A 56 -0.30 6.28 -0.10
N VAL A 57 0.02 6.58 1.15
CA VAL A 57 -0.70 6.07 2.32
C VAL A 57 -1.09 7.25 3.19
N TYR A 58 -2.36 7.25 3.60
CA TYR A 58 -2.93 8.24 4.50
C TYR A 58 -3.58 7.52 5.68
N VAL A 59 -3.25 7.93 6.89
CA VAL A 59 -3.85 7.42 8.13
C VAL A 59 -4.48 8.62 8.83
N ASP A 60 -5.75 8.49 9.18
CA ASP A 60 -6.56 9.59 9.74
C ASP A 60 -6.58 10.86 8.86
N GLY A 61 -6.52 10.67 7.53
CA GLY A 61 -6.37 11.76 6.56
C GLY A 61 -4.98 12.41 6.51
N GLY A 62 -4.10 12.11 7.47
CA GLY A 62 -2.70 12.55 7.49
C GLY A 62 -1.84 11.75 6.51
N GLY A 63 -1.05 12.44 5.69
CA GLY A 63 -0.13 11.79 4.74
C GLY A 63 1.03 11.10 5.45
N VAL A 64 1.05 9.76 5.41
CA VAL A 64 2.15 8.92 5.92
C VAL A 64 3.25 8.80 4.87
N THR A 65 2.87 8.56 3.62
CA THR A 65 3.79 8.61 2.49
C THR A 65 3.06 9.09 1.24
N GLY A 66 3.78 9.83 0.38
CA GLY A 66 3.28 10.33 -0.89
C GLY A 66 4.30 10.07 -1.99
N GLY A 67 3.89 9.36 -3.05
CA GLY A 67 4.74 9.06 -4.20
C GLY A 67 5.89 8.08 -3.93
N TYR A 68 5.77 7.22 -2.93
CA TYR A 68 6.78 6.18 -2.67
C TYR A 68 6.90 5.27 -3.89
N THR A 69 8.12 5.12 -4.41
CA THR A 69 8.37 4.27 -5.59
C THR A 69 8.48 2.81 -5.14
N MET A 70 7.38 2.07 -5.27
CA MET A 70 7.39 0.61 -5.06
C MET A 70 8.26 -0.06 -6.13
N LYS A 71 8.03 0.31 -7.38
CA LYS A 71 8.77 -0.21 -8.53
C LYS A 71 9.15 0.93 -9.47
N ALA A 72 10.43 1.06 -9.77
CA ALA A 72 10.91 2.02 -10.76
C ALA A 72 10.40 1.66 -12.17
N ALA A 73 10.39 2.67 -13.04
CA ALA A 73 10.11 2.50 -14.45
C ALA A 73 11.15 1.55 -15.06
N SER A 74 10.72 0.37 -15.48
CA SER A 74 11.59 -0.65 -16.05
C SER A 74 10.74 -1.75 -16.70
N PRO A 75 11.04 -2.13 -17.96
CA PRO A 75 10.37 -3.25 -18.61
C PRO A 75 10.76 -4.60 -17.98
N ASN A 76 11.77 -4.61 -17.10
CA ASN A 76 12.20 -5.81 -16.42
C ASN A 76 11.13 -6.29 -15.43
N ARG A 77 10.99 -7.61 -15.39
CA ARG A 77 10.18 -8.33 -14.42
C ARG A 77 10.82 -8.28 -13.03
N TRP A 78 10.04 -8.59 -12.01
CA TRP A 78 10.51 -8.80 -10.65
C TRP A 78 10.09 -10.20 -10.18
N SER A 79 11.06 -10.96 -9.69
CA SER A 79 10.88 -12.35 -9.24
C SER A 79 10.60 -12.46 -7.74
N GLU A 80 10.77 -11.37 -7.00
CA GLU A 80 10.56 -11.31 -5.56
C GLU A 80 9.50 -10.27 -5.22
N ALA A 81 8.79 -10.49 -4.12
CA ALA A 81 7.77 -9.56 -3.68
C ALA A 81 8.38 -8.21 -3.29
N ILE A 82 7.76 -7.13 -3.75
CA ILE A 82 8.17 -5.78 -3.37
C ILE A 82 7.36 -5.38 -2.15
N ASN A 83 8.05 -5.05 -1.06
CA ASN A 83 7.42 -4.74 0.22
C ASN A 83 7.60 -3.26 0.56
N TYR A 84 6.54 -2.65 1.06
CA TYR A 84 6.58 -1.39 1.76
C TYR A 84 6.11 -1.59 3.19
N ASP A 85 6.78 -0.91 4.12
CA ASP A 85 6.45 -0.83 5.53
C ASP A 85 6.52 0.65 5.92
N SER A 86 5.45 1.18 6.50
CA SER A 86 5.39 2.60 6.87
C SER A 86 6.23 2.95 8.11
N GLY A 87 6.72 1.95 8.85
CA GLY A 87 7.05 2.14 10.26
C GLY A 87 5.81 2.44 11.09
N TRP A 88 6.01 2.73 12.39
CA TRP A 88 4.91 3.09 13.28
C TRP A 88 4.46 4.53 13.05
N VAL A 89 3.17 4.70 12.79
CA VAL A 89 2.45 5.98 12.68
C VAL A 89 1.59 6.12 13.94
N THR A 90 1.66 7.27 14.61
CA THR A 90 0.88 7.53 15.83
C THR A 90 -0.36 8.36 15.49
N VAL A 91 -1.52 7.92 15.97
CA VAL A 91 -2.79 8.62 15.89
C VAL A 91 -3.22 8.96 17.31
N THR A 92 -3.34 10.25 17.59
CA THR A 92 -3.67 10.77 18.93
C THR A 92 -5.18 10.76 19.14
N ASP A 93 -5.63 10.25 20.28
CA ASP A 93 -7.02 10.21 20.71
C ASP A 93 -8.01 9.72 19.61
N PRO A 94 -7.76 8.54 19.00
CA PRO A 94 -8.61 8.04 17.93
C PRO A 94 -10.03 7.80 18.46
N GLY A 95 -11.02 8.40 17.80
CA GLY A 95 -12.44 8.34 18.15
C GLY A 95 -13.13 6.99 17.96
N GLY A 96 -12.38 5.88 18.03
CA GLY A 96 -12.85 4.50 17.89
C GLY A 96 -12.35 3.81 16.64
N TYR A 97 -12.51 4.42 15.47
CA TYR A 97 -11.98 3.90 14.21
C TYR A 97 -11.13 4.94 13.51
N VAL A 98 -10.03 4.48 12.92
CA VAL A 98 -9.09 5.32 12.18
C VAL A 98 -9.19 5.03 10.69
N PRO A 99 -9.52 6.00 9.84
CA PRO A 99 -9.60 5.78 8.41
C PRO A 99 -8.20 5.61 7.82
N LEU A 100 -8.05 4.61 6.94
CA LEU A 100 -6.86 4.34 6.15
C LEU A 100 -7.21 4.48 4.68
N THR A 101 -6.40 5.24 3.94
CA THR A 101 -6.47 5.28 2.47
C THR A 101 -5.12 4.89 1.89
N ILE A 102 -5.15 3.93 0.96
CA ILE A 102 -3.99 3.47 0.20
C ILE A 102 -4.26 3.75 -1.27
N ARG A 103 -3.40 4.53 -1.92
CA ARG A 103 -3.46 4.81 -3.36
C ARG A 103 -2.31 4.14 -4.06
N LEU A 104 -2.63 3.34 -5.07
CA LEU A 104 -1.66 2.76 -6.00
C LEU A 104 -1.87 3.39 -7.35
N TYR A 105 -0.80 3.94 -7.89
CA TYR A 105 -0.86 4.61 -9.18
C TYR A 105 0.43 4.45 -9.95
N SER A 106 0.36 4.80 -11.22
CA SER A 106 1.48 4.68 -12.14
C SER A 106 1.77 6.03 -12.81
N GLY A 107 2.89 6.11 -13.52
CA GLY A 107 3.34 7.35 -14.15
C GLY A 107 2.42 7.85 -15.27
N SER A 108 2.68 9.08 -15.72
CA SER A 108 1.92 9.73 -16.80
C SER A 108 1.70 8.81 -18.01
N GLY A 109 0.45 8.73 -18.48
CA GLY A 109 0.02 7.87 -19.59
C GLY A 109 -0.52 6.49 -19.17
N SER A 110 -0.47 6.14 -17.89
CA SER A 110 -1.14 4.96 -17.35
C SER A 110 -2.54 5.28 -16.84
N THR A 111 -3.51 4.41 -17.12
CA THR A 111 -4.85 4.49 -16.52
C THR A 111 -4.92 3.86 -15.13
N ARG A 112 -3.78 3.38 -14.61
CA ARG A 112 -3.69 2.70 -13.31
C ARG A 112 -3.52 3.74 -12.22
N ASP A 113 -4.62 4.11 -11.60
CA ASP A 113 -4.67 5.05 -10.48
C ASP A 113 -5.89 4.73 -9.63
N ASP A 114 -5.69 3.88 -8.62
CA ASP A 114 -6.75 3.32 -7.80
C ASP A 114 -6.51 3.65 -6.33
N SER A 115 -7.60 3.92 -5.60
CA SER A 115 -7.57 4.19 -4.16
C SER A 115 -8.46 3.20 -3.42
N TYR A 116 -7.93 2.70 -2.30
CA TYR A 116 -8.57 1.72 -1.43
C TYR A 116 -8.72 2.31 -0.04
N SER A 117 -9.90 2.18 0.56
CA SER A 117 -10.21 2.75 1.87
C SER A 117 -10.61 1.66 2.85
N TYR A 118 -10.05 1.73 4.05
CA TYR A 118 -10.29 0.80 5.15
C TYR A 118 -10.50 1.57 6.46
N VAL A 119 -11.00 0.87 7.47
CA VAL A 119 -11.10 1.37 8.84
C VAL A 119 -10.27 0.49 9.77
N LEU A 120 -9.42 1.11 10.58
CA LEU A 120 -8.56 0.43 11.55
C LEU A 120 -9.20 0.55 12.94
N PRO A 121 -9.18 -0.53 13.75
CA PRO A 121 -9.68 -0.54 15.12
C PRO A 121 -8.68 0.09 16.11
#